data_AF-A0A2N2G1T2-F1
#
_entry.id   AF-A0A2N2G1T2-F1
#
_cell.length_a   1.000
_cell.length_b   1.000
_cell.length_c   1.000
_cell.angle_alpha   90.00
_cell.angle_beta   90.00
_cell.angle_gamma   90.00
#
_symmetry.space_group_name_H-M   'P 1'
#
loop_
_entity.id
_entity.type
_entity.pdbx_description
1 polymer ?
#
loop_
_entity_poly.entity_id
_entity_poly.type
_entity_poly.pdbx_seq_one_letter_code
_entity_poly.pdbx_strand_id
1 'polypeptide(L)'
;MNYKNSIEKFIEIFKRSNLSISKFALLINKDRRTVTSWIDKITEIEPNKEIKDKICQTFRYPDYIWEDGCNGEEFLKSITQIPQKEVRIIDEDYQGRLKYILEQEQNRRFVIQAQFPGPMYRDSAVQKVYKTTTSADIEELKQARINQMLKYDYDTTEWYSIKSVLSFCFAIIGNFYTKEEKIK
;
A
#
# COMPACT_ATOMS: atom_id res chain seq x y z
N MET A 1 -30.50 -11.54 -1.51
CA MET A 1 -30.62 -10.94 -0.17
C MET A 1 -30.37 -9.45 -0.30
N ASN A 2 -31.19 -8.61 0.33
CA ASN A 2 -31.05 -7.15 0.24
C ASN A 2 -30.25 -6.68 1.46
N TYR A 3 -28.97 -6.34 1.29
CA TYR A 3 -28.07 -5.87 2.36
C TYR A 3 -28.19 -4.36 2.49
N LYS A 4 -29.30 -3.87 3.05
CA LYS A 4 -29.58 -2.42 3.10
C LYS A 4 -28.93 -1.75 4.30
N ASN A 5 -28.80 -2.47 5.43
CA ASN A 5 -28.32 -1.89 6.68
C ASN A 5 -26.87 -2.26 6.96
N SER A 6 -26.15 -1.37 7.66
CA SER A 6 -24.75 -1.60 8.03
C SER A 6 -24.57 -2.88 8.85
N ILE A 7 -25.54 -3.21 9.70
CA ILE A 7 -25.54 -4.43 10.53
C ILE A 7 -25.64 -5.69 9.66
N GLU A 8 -26.43 -5.67 8.59
CA GLU A 8 -26.57 -6.83 7.70
C GLU A 8 -25.28 -7.09 6.92
N LYS A 9 -24.65 -6.02 6.43
CA LYS A 9 -23.32 -6.06 5.80
C LYS A 9 -22.26 -6.60 6.76
N PHE A 10 -22.29 -6.14 8.02
CA PHE A 10 -21.40 -6.62 9.08
C PHE A 10 -21.55 -8.12 9.36
N ILE A 11 -22.79 -8.61 9.47
CA ILE A 11 -23.07 -10.03 9.71
C ILE A 11 -22.56 -10.89 8.56
N GLU A 12 -22.75 -10.45 7.32
CA GLU A 12 -22.26 -11.17 6.14
C GLU A 12 -20.72 -11.23 6.12
N ILE A 13 -20.04 -10.12 6.42
CA ILE A 13 -18.58 -10.07 6.54
C ILE A 13 -18.09 -11.03 7.64
N PHE A 14 -18.76 -11.03 8.80
CA PHE A 14 -18.43 -11.94 9.90
C PHE A 14 -18.57 -13.41 9.47
N LYS A 15 -19.72 -13.79 8.90
CA LYS A 15 -19.97 -15.16 8.42
C LYS A 15 -18.92 -15.61 7.42
N ARG A 16 -18.55 -14.72 6.49
CA ARG A 16 -17.57 -15.01 5.45
C ARG A 16 -16.14 -15.10 5.96
N SER A 17 -15.80 -14.32 6.98
CA SER A 17 -14.46 -14.34 7.57
C SER A 17 -14.08 -15.70 8.15
N ASN A 18 -15.07 -16.55 8.47
CA ASN A 18 -14.89 -17.85 9.12
C ASN A 18 -14.05 -17.76 10.42
N LEU A 19 -14.12 -16.60 11.09
CA LEU A 19 -13.41 -16.34 12.34
C LEU A 19 -14.32 -16.60 13.54
N SER A 20 -13.71 -16.96 14.67
CA SER A 20 -14.43 -16.98 15.93
C SER A 20 -14.79 -15.54 16.35
N ILE A 21 -15.90 -15.38 17.07
CA ILE A 21 -16.36 -14.08 17.58
C ILE A 21 -15.23 -13.37 18.36
N SER A 22 -14.50 -14.11 19.20
CA SER A 22 -13.38 -13.57 19.96
C SER A 22 -12.26 -13.03 19.06
N LYS A 23 -11.90 -13.75 17.99
CA LYS A 23 -10.85 -13.34 17.07
C LYS A 23 -11.29 -12.15 16.21
N PHE A 24 -12.55 -12.14 15.77
CA PHE A 24 -13.12 -11.03 15.03
C PHE A 24 -13.19 -9.75 15.87
N ALA A 25 -13.63 -9.87 17.13
CA ALA A 25 -13.70 -8.77 18.08
C ALA A 25 -12.32 -8.14 18.38
N LEU A 26 -11.29 -8.97 18.52
CA LEU A 26 -9.90 -8.51 18.65
C LEU A 26 -9.43 -7.73 17.42
N LEU A 27 -9.74 -8.20 16.20
CA LEU A 27 -9.34 -7.53 14.96
C LEU A 27 -9.95 -6.13 14.83
N ILE A 28 -11.22 -5.96 15.20
CA ILE A 28 -11.88 -4.65 15.15
C ILE A 28 -11.72 -3.83 16.45
N ASN A 29 -10.96 -4.34 17.43
CA ASN A 29 -10.72 -3.75 18.75
C ASN A 29 -12.01 -3.36 19.49
N LYS A 30 -12.94 -4.32 19.58
CA LYS A 30 -14.18 -4.20 20.35
C LYS A 30 -14.38 -5.39 21.28
N ASP A 31 -15.26 -5.21 22.26
CA ASP A 31 -15.62 -6.27 23.17
C ASP A 31 -16.45 -7.36 22.48
N ARG A 32 -16.20 -8.61 22.87
CA ARG A 32 -16.93 -9.79 22.38
C ARG A 32 -18.44 -9.61 22.54
N ARG A 33 -18.91 -9.03 23.65
CA ARG A 33 -20.33 -8.81 23.93
C ARG A 33 -21.00 -7.92 22.88
N THR A 34 -20.32 -6.84 22.49
CA THR A 34 -20.80 -5.90 21.48
C THR A 34 -20.85 -6.52 20.08
N VAL A 35 -19.86 -7.35 19.75
CA VAL A 35 -19.87 -8.09 18.48
C VAL A 35 -21.00 -9.12 18.46
N THR A 36 -21.22 -9.82 19.57
CA THR A 36 -22.35 -10.75 19.72
C THR A 36 -23.70 -10.03 19.61
N SER A 37 -23.87 -8.86 20.24
CA SER A 37 -25.14 -8.11 20.15
C SER A 37 -25.45 -7.65 18.72
N TRP A 38 -24.44 -7.33 17.92
CA TRP A 38 -24.59 -7.04 16.49
C TRP A 38 -24.91 -8.28 15.66
N ILE A 39 -24.28 -9.42 15.94
CA ILE A 39 -24.53 -10.68 15.23
C ILE A 39 -25.95 -11.18 15.48
N ASP A 40 -26.39 -11.11 16.73
CA ASP A 40 -27.70 -11.60 17.17
C ASP A 40 -28.83 -10.58 16.89
N LYS A 41 -28.49 -9.42 16.28
CA LYS A 41 -29.42 -8.30 16.00
C LYS A 41 -30.22 -7.83 17.22
N ILE A 42 -29.63 -7.95 18.42
CA ILE A 42 -30.27 -7.56 19.69
C ILE A 42 -30.32 -6.04 19.83
N THR A 43 -29.38 -5.33 19.20
CA THR A 43 -29.24 -3.88 19.27
C THR A 43 -29.39 -3.24 17.90
N GLU A 44 -30.14 -2.13 17.81
CA GLU A 44 -30.24 -1.29 16.60
C GLU A 44 -29.04 -0.33 16.43
N ILE A 45 -28.06 -0.40 17.34
CA ILE A 45 -26.87 0.46 17.30
C ILE A 45 -25.95 -0.01 16.17
N GLU A 46 -25.78 0.83 15.15
CA GLU A 46 -24.89 0.51 14.02
C GLU A 46 -23.39 0.65 14.38
N PRO A 47 -22.50 -0.06 13.67
CA PRO A 47 -21.06 0.14 13.79
C PRO A 47 -20.67 1.59 13.47
N ASN A 48 -19.85 2.20 14.33
CA ASN A 48 -19.33 3.55 14.09
C ASN A 48 -18.36 3.57 12.88
N LYS A 49 -18.05 4.78 12.40
CA LYS A 49 -17.13 4.97 11.26
C LYS A 49 -15.76 4.32 11.51
N GLU A 50 -15.21 4.45 12.71
CA GLU A 50 -13.92 3.85 13.07
C GLU A 50 -13.89 2.32 12.89
N ILE A 51 -14.98 1.63 13.24
CA ILE A 51 -15.10 0.19 13.08
C ILE A 51 -15.25 -0.17 11.60
N LYS A 52 -16.06 0.60 10.86
CA LYS A 52 -16.22 0.43 9.41
C LYS A 52 -14.87 0.55 8.69
N ASP A 53 -14.11 1.60 9.00
CA ASP A 53 -12.77 1.84 8.45
C ASP A 53 -11.80 0.70 8.83
N LYS A 54 -11.87 0.23 10.08
CA LYS A 54 -11.01 -0.86 10.57
C LYS A 54 -11.33 -2.21 9.91
N ILE A 55 -12.60 -2.47 9.61
CA ILE A 55 -13.02 -3.64 8.83
C ILE A 55 -12.46 -3.52 7.41
N CYS A 56 -12.62 -2.37 6.76
CA CYS A 56 -12.05 -2.13 5.43
C CYS A 56 -10.53 -2.34 5.41
N GLN A 57 -9.79 -1.82 6.39
CA GLN A 57 -8.35 -2.02 6.50
C GLN A 57 -7.96 -3.48 6.75
N THR A 58 -8.64 -4.15 7.68
CA THR A 58 -8.30 -5.52 8.10
C THR A 58 -8.52 -6.52 6.96
N PHE A 59 -9.65 -6.38 6.26
CA PHE A 59 -10.05 -7.30 5.20
C PHE A 59 -9.74 -6.77 3.79
N ARG A 60 -9.11 -5.59 3.70
CA ARG A 60 -8.77 -4.88 2.45
C ARG A 60 -9.98 -4.68 1.54
N TYR A 61 -11.12 -4.35 2.12
CA TYR A 61 -12.30 -4.00 1.35
C TYR A 61 -12.26 -2.52 0.96
N PRO A 62 -12.87 -2.14 -0.18
CA PRO A 62 -13.02 -0.75 -0.56
C PRO A 62 -13.90 0.03 0.44
N ASP A 63 -13.63 1.31 0.66
CA ASP A 63 -14.38 2.13 1.62
C ASP A 63 -15.86 2.30 1.24
N TYR A 64 -16.18 2.24 -0.06
CA TYR A 64 -17.53 2.41 -0.59
C TYR A 64 -18.50 1.26 -0.24
N ILE A 65 -18.02 0.14 0.34
CA ILE A 65 -18.91 -0.98 0.72
C ILE A 65 -19.99 -0.54 1.73
N TRP A 66 -19.74 0.52 2.48
CA TRP A 66 -20.64 1.05 3.50
C TRP A 66 -21.60 2.12 2.97
N GLU A 67 -21.43 2.58 1.73
CA GLU A 67 -22.29 3.60 1.14
C GLU A 67 -23.65 3.03 0.71
N ASP A 68 -24.66 3.90 0.67
CA ASP A 68 -26.05 3.56 0.34
C ASP A 68 -26.22 3.02 -1.09
N GLY A 69 -25.26 3.29 -1.97
CA GLY A 69 -25.23 2.76 -3.33
C GLY A 69 -24.81 1.28 -3.41
N CYS A 70 -23.98 0.80 -2.48
CA CYS A 70 -23.39 -0.54 -2.56
C CYS A 70 -24.25 -1.58 -1.84
N ASN A 71 -25.30 -2.08 -2.50
CA ASN A 71 -26.26 -3.01 -1.90
C ASN A 71 -26.32 -4.35 -2.64
N GLY A 72 -26.77 -5.39 -1.94
CA GLY A 72 -27.12 -6.67 -2.56
C GLY A 72 -25.93 -7.34 -3.27
N GLU A 73 -26.06 -7.53 -4.58
CA GLU A 73 -25.05 -8.19 -5.41
C GLU A 73 -23.75 -7.40 -5.55
N GLU A 74 -23.80 -6.07 -5.53
CA GLU A 74 -22.61 -5.22 -5.66
C GLU A 74 -21.73 -5.28 -4.41
N PHE A 75 -22.37 -5.30 -3.24
CA PHE A 75 -21.70 -5.56 -1.97
C PHE A 75 -21.04 -6.94 -1.98
N LEU A 76 -21.79 -7.98 -2.37
CA LEU A 76 -21.26 -9.34 -2.47
C LEU A 76 -20.08 -9.43 -3.43
N LYS A 77 -20.15 -8.78 -4.60
CA LYS A 77 -19.02 -8.71 -5.54
C LYS A 77 -17.82 -8.03 -4.90
N SER A 78 -18.02 -6.92 -4.20
CA SER A 78 -16.92 -6.15 -3.59
C SER A 78 -16.20 -6.90 -2.46
N ILE A 79 -16.91 -7.75 -1.70
CA ILE A 79 -16.30 -8.61 -0.67
C ILE A 79 -15.80 -9.96 -1.21
N THR A 80 -16.15 -10.32 -2.45
CA THR A 80 -15.79 -11.59 -3.09
C THR A 80 -14.64 -11.46 -4.07
N GLN A 81 -14.68 -10.41 -4.88
CA GLN A 81 -13.67 -10.17 -5.88
C GLN A 81 -12.41 -9.72 -5.17
N ILE A 82 -11.36 -10.49 -5.38
CA ILE A 82 -10.00 -10.07 -5.09
C ILE A 82 -9.76 -8.77 -5.87
N PRO A 83 -9.22 -7.70 -5.26
CA PRO A 83 -8.97 -6.45 -5.95
C PRO A 83 -8.06 -6.70 -7.16
N GLN A 84 -8.66 -6.67 -8.36
CA GLN A 84 -8.01 -7.14 -9.58
C GLN A 84 -6.79 -6.29 -9.96
N LYS A 85 -6.72 -5.03 -9.52
CA LYS A 85 -5.62 -4.13 -9.87
C LYS A 85 -4.32 -4.49 -9.15
N GLU A 86 -4.38 -4.73 -7.84
CA GLU A 86 -3.19 -5.08 -7.04
C GLU A 86 -2.75 -6.52 -7.29
N VAL A 87 -3.71 -7.43 -7.53
CA VAL A 87 -3.39 -8.83 -7.86
C VAL A 87 -2.91 -9.00 -9.31
N ARG A 88 -3.39 -8.20 -10.28
CA ARG A 88 -2.77 -8.14 -11.63
C ARG A 88 -1.30 -7.76 -11.56
N ILE A 89 -0.90 -6.83 -10.70
CA ILE A 89 0.51 -6.43 -10.58
C ILE A 89 1.38 -7.57 -10.02
N ILE A 90 0.80 -8.45 -9.19
CA ILE A 90 1.49 -9.62 -8.63
C ILE A 90 1.55 -10.76 -9.66
N ASP A 91 0.47 -10.98 -10.43
CA ASP A 91 0.37 -12.00 -11.47
C ASP A 91 1.15 -11.64 -12.75
N GLU A 92 1.29 -10.35 -13.09
CA GLU A 92 2.07 -9.83 -14.24
C GLU A 92 3.60 -9.75 -13.94
N ASP A 93 4.05 -10.36 -12.82
CA ASP A 93 5.45 -10.51 -12.40
C ASP A 93 6.29 -9.21 -12.51
N TYR A 94 7.46 -9.26 -13.14
CA TYR A 94 8.38 -8.11 -13.25
C TYR A 94 7.85 -7.01 -14.20
N GLN A 95 7.14 -7.38 -15.27
CA GLN A 95 6.63 -6.44 -16.27
C GLN A 95 5.52 -5.55 -15.71
N GLY A 96 4.57 -6.14 -14.97
CA GLY A 96 3.49 -5.38 -14.31
C GLY A 96 4.01 -4.40 -13.28
N ARG A 97 5.01 -4.82 -12.48
CA ARG A 97 5.69 -3.93 -11.53
C ARG A 97 6.38 -2.76 -12.21
N LEU A 98 7.06 -2.99 -13.34
CA LEU A 98 7.77 -1.94 -14.06
C LEU A 98 6.81 -0.92 -14.68
N LYS A 99 5.67 -1.36 -15.24
CA LYS A 99 4.60 -0.47 -15.72
C LYS A 99 4.02 0.38 -14.59
N TYR A 100 3.70 -0.24 -13.46
CA TYR A 100 3.20 0.47 -12.28
C TYR A 100 4.20 1.53 -11.79
N ILE A 101 5.48 1.18 -11.69
CA ILE A 101 6.54 2.11 -11.31
C ILE A 101 6.59 3.30 -12.27
N LEU A 102 6.55 3.06 -13.58
CA LEU A 102 6.54 4.13 -14.59
C LEU A 102 5.33 5.06 -14.47
N GLU A 103 4.14 4.52 -14.23
CA GLU A 103 2.92 5.31 -14.01
C GLU A 103 3.03 6.19 -12.75
N GLN A 104 3.57 5.65 -11.66
CA GLN A 104 3.71 6.40 -10.40
C GLN A 104 4.89 7.38 -10.42
N GLU A 105 5.99 7.02 -11.09
CA GLU A 105 7.15 7.87 -11.33
C GLU A 105 6.84 8.93 -12.41
N GLN A 106 5.70 8.91 -13.11
CA GLN A 106 5.41 9.90 -14.15
C GLN A 106 5.53 11.35 -13.66
N ASN A 107 5.22 11.61 -12.38
CA ASN A 107 5.19 12.96 -11.82
C ASN A 107 6.33 13.28 -10.82
N ARG A 108 6.96 12.29 -10.15
CA ARG A 108 8.02 12.50 -9.14
C ARG A 108 8.92 11.26 -8.96
N ARG A 109 10.20 11.48 -8.63
CA ARG A 109 11.13 10.41 -8.22
C ARG A 109 10.94 10.04 -6.76
N PHE A 110 10.59 8.78 -6.45
CA PHE A 110 10.68 8.26 -5.09
C PHE A 110 12.06 7.62 -4.87
N VAL A 111 13.02 8.39 -4.34
CA VAL A 111 14.33 7.84 -3.92
C VAL A 111 14.23 7.38 -2.47
N ILE A 112 14.08 6.07 -2.26
CA ILE A 112 14.17 5.47 -0.93
C ILE A 112 15.65 5.09 -0.69
N GLN A 113 16.34 5.89 0.13
CA GLN A 113 17.70 5.72 0.70
C GLN A 113 18.93 6.04 -0.19
N ALA A 114 19.86 6.83 0.38
CA ALA A 114 21.16 7.19 -0.21
C ALA A 114 22.28 6.15 0.01
N GLN A 115 22.05 5.08 0.79
CA GLN A 115 23.05 4.00 0.97
C GLN A 115 23.07 2.99 -0.19
N PHE A 116 22.12 3.09 -1.12
CA PHE A 116 22.06 2.27 -2.31
C PHE A 116 22.45 3.11 -3.53
N PRO A 117 23.12 2.53 -4.54
CA PRO A 117 23.29 3.20 -5.82
C PRO A 117 21.92 3.65 -6.31
N GLY A 118 21.82 4.90 -6.81
CA GLY A 118 20.55 5.43 -7.29
C GLY A 118 19.85 4.44 -8.22
N PRO A 119 18.51 4.42 -8.33
CA PRO A 119 17.78 3.41 -9.08
C PRO A 119 18.28 3.18 -10.52
N MET A 120 18.84 4.21 -11.17
CA MET A 120 19.56 4.14 -12.45
C MET A 120 20.80 3.23 -12.43
N TYR A 121 21.59 3.26 -11.36
CA TYR A 121 22.71 2.34 -11.13
C TYR A 121 22.23 0.93 -10.79
N ARG A 122 21.06 0.78 -10.16
CA ARG A 122 20.49 -0.54 -9.84
C ARG A 122 20.10 -1.29 -11.10
N ASP A 123 19.47 -0.60 -12.05
CA ASP A 123 19.02 -1.20 -13.30
C ASP A 123 20.19 -1.51 -14.27
N SER A 124 21.31 -0.79 -14.16
CA SER A 124 22.50 -0.98 -15.01
C SER A 124 23.59 -1.87 -14.42
N ALA A 125 23.76 -1.93 -13.09
CA ALA A 125 24.89 -2.63 -12.44
C ALA A 125 24.54 -3.96 -11.76
N VAL A 126 23.25 -4.26 -11.50
CA VAL A 126 22.89 -5.48 -10.76
C VAL A 126 22.91 -6.69 -11.69
N GLN A 127 23.81 -7.64 -11.41
CA GLN A 127 23.75 -8.97 -12.01
C GLN A 127 22.43 -9.66 -11.65
N LYS A 128 21.73 -10.20 -12.65
CA LYS A 128 20.41 -10.82 -12.52
C LYS A 128 20.47 -11.99 -11.53
N VAL A 129 20.01 -11.78 -10.28
CA VAL A 129 19.97 -12.82 -9.24
C VAL A 129 18.88 -13.87 -9.53
N TYR A 130 17.86 -13.50 -10.31
CA TYR A 130 16.73 -14.37 -10.67
C TYR A 130 16.72 -14.62 -12.18
N LYS A 131 16.34 -15.84 -12.60
CA LYS A 131 16.06 -16.19 -14.01
C LYS A 131 14.76 -15.49 -14.44
N THR A 132 14.84 -14.20 -14.78
CA THR A 132 13.74 -13.50 -15.44
C THR A 132 13.68 -13.91 -16.91
N THR A 133 12.50 -14.33 -17.38
CA THR A 133 12.22 -14.48 -18.81
C THR A 133 12.44 -13.13 -19.48
N THR A 134 13.42 -13.03 -20.39
CA THR A 134 13.69 -11.80 -21.12
C THR A 134 12.61 -11.63 -22.19
N SER A 135 11.64 -10.74 -21.99
CA SER A 135 10.73 -10.30 -23.05
C SER A 135 11.20 -8.95 -23.59
N ALA A 136 11.00 -8.71 -24.89
CA ALA A 136 11.34 -7.45 -25.54
C ALA A 136 10.63 -6.25 -24.89
N ASP A 137 9.36 -6.45 -24.51
CA ASP A 137 8.55 -5.45 -23.79
C ASP A 137 9.18 -4.97 -22.48
N ILE A 138 9.86 -5.87 -21.74
CA ILE A 138 10.54 -5.51 -20.50
C ILE A 138 11.74 -4.60 -20.79
N GLU A 139 12.47 -4.84 -21.87
CA GLU A 139 13.62 -4.01 -22.26
C GLU A 139 13.17 -2.62 -22.74
N GLU A 140 12.07 -2.54 -23.50
CA GLU A 140 11.47 -1.26 -23.90
C GLU A 140 11.04 -0.42 -22.70
N LEU A 141 10.37 -1.03 -21.71
CA LEU A 141 9.95 -0.35 -20.49
C LEU A 141 11.15 0.13 -19.65
N LYS A 142 12.23 -0.65 -19.60
CA LYS A 142 13.48 -0.24 -18.94
C LYS A 142 14.09 0.97 -19.64
N GLN A 143 14.18 0.94 -20.96
CA GLN A 143 14.73 2.04 -21.73
C GLN A 143 13.88 3.31 -21.59
N ALA A 144 12.56 3.17 -21.56
CA ALA A 144 11.63 4.27 -21.29
C ALA A 144 11.88 4.90 -19.91
N ARG A 145 12.05 4.06 -18.88
CA ARG A 145 12.38 4.53 -17.52
C ARG A 145 13.72 5.23 -17.45
N ILE A 146 14.76 4.69 -18.09
CA ILE A 146 16.10 5.30 -18.16
C ILE A 146 16.00 6.67 -18.84
N ASN A 147 15.33 6.76 -19.98
CA ASN A 147 15.15 8.01 -20.71
C ASN A 147 14.40 9.05 -19.87
N GLN A 148 13.40 8.63 -19.08
CA GLN A 148 12.69 9.52 -18.15
C GLN A 148 13.61 10.00 -17.02
N MET A 149 14.43 9.12 -16.43
CA MET A 149 15.39 9.49 -15.39
C MET A 149 16.52 10.42 -15.88
N LEU A 150 16.81 10.43 -17.18
CA LEU A 150 17.81 11.31 -17.81
C LEU A 150 17.25 12.70 -18.17
N LYS A 151 15.93 12.93 -18.06
CA LYS A 151 15.35 14.26 -18.31
C LYS A 151 15.66 15.19 -17.14
N TYR A 152 16.21 16.36 -17.45
CA TYR A 152 16.59 17.38 -16.47
C TYR A 152 15.38 18.16 -15.88
N ASP A 153 14.18 18.00 -16.43
CA ASP A 153 12.92 18.62 -15.98
C ASP A 153 12.25 17.86 -14.82
N TYR A 154 12.98 16.93 -14.21
CA TYR A 154 12.44 15.96 -13.28
C TYR A 154 12.71 16.39 -11.84
N ASP A 155 11.66 16.92 -11.19
CA ASP A 155 11.76 17.43 -9.82
C ASP A 155 12.01 16.28 -8.83
N THR A 156 13.10 16.37 -8.09
CA THR A 156 13.60 15.30 -7.21
C THR A 156 13.30 15.65 -5.76
N THR A 157 12.29 15.00 -5.18
CA THR A 157 12.02 15.13 -3.75
C THR A 157 12.77 14.03 -2.99
N GLU A 158 13.99 14.32 -2.57
CA GLU A 158 14.80 13.38 -1.81
C GLU A 158 14.39 13.38 -0.33
N TRP A 159 13.98 12.22 0.19
CA TRP A 159 13.73 12.03 1.61
C TRP A 159 14.98 11.46 2.27
N TYR A 160 15.76 12.33 2.93
CA TYR A 160 16.88 11.88 3.73
C TYR A 160 16.40 11.40 5.10
N SER A 161 16.92 10.26 5.55
CA SER A 161 16.81 9.93 6.97
C SER A 161 17.62 10.95 7.78
N ILE A 162 17.17 11.32 8.98
CA ILE A 162 17.92 12.19 9.90
C ILE A 162 19.35 11.66 10.08
N LYS A 163 19.52 10.33 10.14
CA LYS A 163 20.83 9.68 10.21
C LYS A 163 21.72 10.02 9.00
N SER A 164 21.18 10.01 7.79
CA SER A 164 21.91 10.34 6.56
C SER A 164 22.34 11.81 6.54
N VAL A 165 21.45 12.73 6.94
CA VAL A 165 21.77 14.16 7.07
C VAL A 165 22.88 14.36 8.09
N LEU A 166 22.77 13.73 9.27
CA LEU A 166 23.80 13.81 10.30
C LEU A 166 25.13 13.20 9.83
N SER A 167 25.12 12.04 9.16
CA SER A 167 26.36 11.46 8.63
C SER A 167 27.04 12.35 7.60
N PHE A 168 26.28 13.08 6.77
CA PHE A 168 26.83 14.07 5.85
C PHE A 168 27.35 15.31 6.59
N CYS A 169 26.54 15.89 7.49
CA CYS A 169 26.93 17.04 8.30
C CYS A 169 28.16 16.76 9.17
N PHE A 170 28.37 15.52 9.61
CA PHE A 170 29.53 15.12 10.41
C PHE A 170 30.59 14.34 9.63
N ALA A 171 30.51 14.30 8.29
CA ALA A 171 31.54 13.69 7.46
C ALA A 171 32.89 14.42 7.61
N ILE A 172 33.97 13.65 7.60
CA ILE A 172 35.36 14.15 7.76
C ILE A 172 35.85 14.83 6.47
N ILE A 173 35.27 14.47 5.32
CA ILE A 173 35.70 14.95 4.01
C ILE A 173 34.78 16.11 3.58
N GLY A 174 35.39 17.25 3.22
CA GLY A 174 34.68 18.39 2.63
C GLY A 174 33.95 19.30 3.62
N ASN A 175 34.28 19.24 4.91
CA ASN A 175 33.57 20.00 5.94
C ASN A 175 34.53 20.85 6.78
N PHE A 176 34.31 22.17 6.76
CA PHE A 176 35.21 23.16 7.34
C PHE A 176 34.96 23.45 8.83
N TYR A 177 33.85 22.95 9.38
CA TYR A 177 33.45 23.19 10.77
C TYR A 177 33.89 22.04 11.70
N THR A 178 34.32 22.40 12.90
CA THR A 178 34.62 21.46 13.99
C THR A 178 33.34 20.82 14.54
N LYS A 179 33.47 19.69 15.27
CA LYS A 179 32.31 19.01 15.89
C LYS A 179 31.53 19.94 16.81
N GLU A 180 32.21 20.81 17.53
CA GLU A 180 31.62 21.73 18.50
C GLU A 180 30.84 22.87 17.81
N GLU A 181 31.34 23.36 16.67
CA GLU A 181 30.65 24.37 15.85
C GLU A 181 29.39 23.82 15.17
N LYS A 182 29.32 22.52 14.89
CA LYS A 182 28.14 21.87 14.28
C LYS A 182 26.99 21.61 15.27
N ILE A 183 27.26 21.69 16.57
CA ILE A 183 26.31 21.36 17.65
C ILE A 183 25.75 22.63 18.33
N LYS A 184 26.40 23.78 18.13
CA LYS A 184 25.87 25.09 18.54
C LYS A 184 24.73 25.55 17.64
#